data_AF-A0A8H8NXX1-F1
#
_entry.id   AF-A0A8H8NXX1-F1
#
_cell.length_a   1.000
_cell.length_b   1.000
_cell.length_c   1.000
_cell.angle_alpha   90.00
_cell.angle_beta   90.00
_cell.angle_gamma   90.00
#
_symmetry.space_group_name_H-M   'P 1'
#
loop_
_entity.id
_entity.type
_entity.pdbx_description
1 polymer ?
#
loop_
_entity_poly.entity_id
_entity_poly.type
_entity_poly.pdbx_seq_one_letter_code
_entity_poly.pdbx_strand_id
1 'polypeptide(L)'
;MGGITAPLKDVFPKAGSLSSSRVFTTANGEGLKWKEKSKLYCVSTYNDLTLATYNHRSLSAMFTGKKATLDISPNAMHLLDILVVTWVIMAKKSVDKQSEAVGDAAGSVASAVSG
;
A
#
# COMPACT_ATOMS: atom_id res chain seq x y z
N MET A 1 -21.23 9.35 19.57
CA MET A 1 -20.05 9.44 18.68
C MET A 1 -18.80 9.44 19.54
N GLY A 2 -18.29 8.27 19.91
CA GLY A 2 -17.08 8.11 20.73
C GLY A 2 -15.83 8.02 19.86
N GLY A 3 -15.47 9.12 19.20
CA GLY A 3 -14.24 9.17 18.41
C GLY A 3 -13.03 9.11 19.33
N ILE A 4 -12.04 8.29 18.99
CA ILE A 4 -10.77 8.21 19.72
C ILE A 4 -9.76 9.11 19.00
N THR A 5 -9.20 10.09 19.72
CA THR A 5 -8.12 10.94 19.22
C THR A 5 -6.78 10.28 19.51
N ALA A 6 -5.97 10.08 18.47
CA ALA A 6 -4.62 9.55 18.59
C ALA A 6 -3.64 10.39 17.76
N PRO A 7 -2.36 10.51 18.18
CA PRO A 7 -1.34 11.19 17.38
C PRO A 7 -1.17 10.52 16.02
N LEU A 8 -1.07 11.33 14.96
CA LEU A 8 -0.96 10.83 13.57
C LEU A 8 0.21 9.84 13.39
N LYS A 9 1.32 10.08 14.08
CA LYS A 9 2.52 9.22 14.02
C LYS A 9 2.30 7.81 14.59
N ASP A 10 1.34 7.66 15.50
CA ASP A 10 1.04 6.39 16.16
C ASP A 10 0.09 5.55 15.29
N VAL A 11 -0.79 6.21 14.53
CA VAL A 11 -1.73 5.56 13.60
C VAL A 11 -1.11 5.33 12.23
N PHE A 12 -0.34 6.31 11.74
CA PHE A 12 0.29 6.32 10.42
C PHE A 12 1.80 6.55 10.54
N PRO A 13 2.58 5.52 10.91
CA PRO A 13 4.01 5.67 11.03
C PRO A 13 4.66 6.00 9.69
N LYS A 14 5.60 6.95 9.72
CA LYS A 14 6.49 7.21 8.58
C LYS A 14 7.36 5.97 8.35
N ALA A 15 7.37 5.45 7.13
CA ALA A 15 8.29 4.39 6.76
C ALA A 15 9.71 4.96 6.73
N GLY A 16 10.65 4.22 7.29
CA GLY A 16 12.07 4.44 7.00
C GLY A 16 12.37 4.24 5.51
N SER A 17 13.45 4.86 5.04
CA SER A 17 13.89 4.91 3.64
C SER A 17 13.93 3.53 2.94
N LEU A 18 14.19 2.45 3.69
CA LEU A 18 14.45 1.11 3.14
C LEU A 18 13.33 0.06 3.36
N SER A 19 12.25 0.37 4.10
CA SER A 19 11.19 -0.63 4.36
C SER A 19 10.01 -0.50 3.39
N SER A 20 9.74 -1.57 2.64
CA SER A 20 8.51 -1.75 1.85
C SER A 20 7.29 -2.08 2.72
N SER A 21 7.51 -2.54 3.96
CA SER A 21 6.48 -2.99 4.87
C SER A 21 6.20 -1.94 5.96
N ARG A 22 4.97 -1.42 6.00
CA ARG A 22 4.46 -0.63 7.13
C ARG A 22 3.44 -1.44 7.92
N VAL A 23 3.59 -1.38 9.24
CA VAL A 23 2.56 -1.78 10.19
C VAL A 23 1.86 -0.50 10.62
N PHE A 24 0.55 -0.48 10.51
CA PHE A 24 -0.32 0.59 10.99
C PHE A 24 -1.04 0.07 12.23
N THR A 25 -1.17 0.91 13.24
CA THR A 25 -1.86 0.55 14.47
C THR A 25 -3.10 1.42 14.58
N THR A 26 -4.26 0.80 14.66
CA THR A 26 -5.52 1.52 14.84
C THR A 26 -5.59 2.09 16.25
N ALA A 27 -6.48 3.06 16.47
CA ALA A 27 -6.71 3.62 17.81
C ALA A 27 -7.20 2.56 18.84
N ASN A 28 -7.73 1.44 18.35
CA ASN A 28 -8.19 0.31 19.16
C ASN A 28 -7.07 -0.70 19.45
N GLY A 29 -5.84 -0.45 18.98
CA GLY A 29 -4.70 -1.35 19.15
C GLY A 29 -4.62 -2.47 18.10
N GLU A 30 -5.57 -2.58 17.18
CA GLU A 30 -5.49 -3.55 16.08
C GLU A 30 -4.38 -3.15 15.10
N GLY A 31 -3.42 -4.06 14.88
CA GLY A 31 -2.33 -3.86 13.95
C GLY A 31 -2.64 -4.44 12.57
N LEU A 32 -2.31 -3.69 11.53
CA LEU A 32 -2.52 -4.07 10.13
C LEU A 32 -1.27 -3.80 9.29
N LYS A 33 -0.97 -4.71 8.37
CA LYS A 33 0.25 -4.68 7.55
C LYS A 33 -0.10 -4.87 6.09
N TRP A 34 0.36 -3.94 5.28
CA TRP A 34 0.31 -4.07 3.83
C TRP A 34 1.55 -4.81 3.33
N LYS A 35 1.33 -5.85 2.54
CA LYS A 35 2.35 -6.69 1.94
C LYS A 35 2.20 -6.62 0.41
N GLU A 36 3.31 -6.41 -0.28
CA GLU A 36 3.38 -6.36 -1.75
C GLU A 36 3.97 -7.69 -2.25
N LYS A 37 3.17 -8.50 -2.95
CA LYS A 37 3.62 -9.70 -3.68
C LYS A 37 3.23 -9.55 -5.16
N SER A 38 2.42 -10.46 -5.71
CA SER A 38 1.77 -10.30 -7.01
C SER A 38 0.61 -9.30 -6.98
N LYS A 39 0.04 -9.07 -5.79
CA LYS A 39 -0.99 -8.07 -5.49
C LYS A 39 -0.64 -7.41 -4.17
N LEU A 40 -1.28 -6.29 -3.87
CA LEU A 40 -1.15 -5.60 -2.59
C LEU A 40 -2.25 -6.13 -1.65
N TYR A 41 -1.86 -6.74 -0.54
CA TYR A 41 -2.77 -7.35 0.43
C TYR A 41 -2.54 -6.78 1.82
N CYS A 42 -3.63 -6.49 2.53
CA CYS A 42 -3.61 -6.05 3.92
C CYS A 42 -3.93 -7.26 4.80
N VAL A 43 -3.08 -7.51 5.80
CA VAL A 43 -3.29 -8.56 6.79
C VAL A 43 -3.29 -7.98 8.19
N SER A 44 -4.02 -8.61 9.09
CA SER A 44 -3.88 -8.36 10.53
C SER A 44 -2.53 -8.85 11.02
N THR A 45 -1.87 -8.10 11.88
CA THR A 45 -0.61 -8.52 12.51
C THR A 45 -0.80 -9.57 13.59
N TYR A 46 -2.02 -9.73 14.10
CA TYR A 46 -2.31 -10.63 15.21
C TYR A 46 -2.55 -12.07 14.75
N ASN A 47 -3.30 -12.25 13.66
CA ASN A 47 -3.75 -13.56 13.19
C ASN A 47 -3.44 -13.82 11.70
N ASP A 48 -2.70 -12.92 11.03
CA ASP A 48 -2.36 -12.99 9.60
C ASP A 48 -3.59 -13.15 8.66
N LEU A 49 -4.81 -12.87 9.15
CA LEU A 49 -6.01 -12.90 8.31
C LEU A 49 -5.99 -11.74 7.31
N THR A 50 -6.39 -12.04 6.08
CA THR A 50 -6.53 -11.04 5.02
C THR A 50 -7.72 -10.14 5.32
N LEU A 51 -7.45 -8.85 5.55
CA LEU A 51 -8.45 -7.82 5.81
C LEU A 51 -8.88 -7.13 4.52
N ALA A 52 -7.96 -6.92 3.59
CA ALA A 52 -8.25 -6.31 2.29
C ALA A 52 -7.30 -6.79 1.20
N THR A 53 -7.77 -6.81 -0.05
CA THR A 53 -6.97 -7.13 -1.23
C THR A 53 -7.16 -6.06 -2.28
N TYR A 54 -6.06 -5.44 -2.72
CA TYR A 54 -6.07 -4.53 -3.84
C TYR A 54 -5.68 -5.25 -5.13
N ASN A 55 -6.64 -5.34 -6.04
CA ASN A 55 -6.43 -5.88 -7.38
C ASN A 55 -5.98 -4.74 -8.29
N HIS A 56 -4.66 -4.60 -8.44
CA HIS A 56 -4.06 -3.66 -9.37
C HIS A 56 -4.48 -3.97 -10.82
N ARG A 57 -4.47 -2.95 -11.67
CA ARG A 57 -4.62 -3.12 -13.11
C ARG A 57 -3.35 -3.78 -13.65
N SER A 58 -3.41 -5.08 -13.93
CA SER A 58 -2.37 -5.78 -14.69
C SER A 58 -2.20 -5.13 -16.08
N LEU A 59 -1.02 -5.25 -16.72
CA LEU A 59 -0.85 -4.86 -18.13
C LEU A 59 -1.91 -5.51 -19.04
N SER A 60 -2.31 -6.76 -18.76
CA SER A 60 -3.41 -7.44 -19.44
C SER A 60 -4.79 -6.79 -19.16
N ALA A 61 -4.96 -6.20 -17.98
CA ALA A 61 -6.17 -5.46 -17.60
C ALA A 61 -6.27 -4.09 -18.30
N MET A 62 -5.16 -3.54 -18.81
CA MET A 62 -5.16 -2.33 -19.63
C MET A 62 -5.88 -2.57 -20.97
N PHE A 63 -5.72 -3.76 -21.56
CA PHE A 63 -6.37 -4.16 -22.80
C PHE A 63 -7.83 -4.62 -22.63
N THR A 64 -8.22 -5.08 -21.44
CA THR A 64 -9.59 -5.56 -21.15
C THR A 64 -10.48 -4.53 -20.46
N GLY A 65 -9.97 -3.32 -20.20
CA GLY A 65 -10.75 -2.22 -19.60
C GLY A 65 -11.09 -2.40 -18.11
N LYS A 66 -10.65 -3.47 -17.45
CA LYS A 66 -10.98 -3.73 -16.04
C LYS A 66 -10.44 -2.63 -15.13
N LYS A 67 -11.30 -2.12 -14.23
CA LYS A 67 -10.96 -1.12 -13.22
C LYS A 67 -10.27 -1.80 -12.03
N ALA A 68 -9.37 -1.08 -11.36
CA ALA A 68 -8.76 -1.56 -10.13
C ALA A 68 -9.83 -1.60 -9.02
N THR A 69 -9.81 -2.63 -8.18
CA THR A 69 -10.74 -2.79 -7.06
C THR A 69 -10.00 -3.01 -5.76
N LEU A 70 -10.56 -2.48 -4.68
CA LEU A 70 -10.15 -2.77 -3.32
C LEU A 70 -11.24 -3.63 -2.68
N ASP A 71 -10.98 -4.91 -2.52
CA ASP A 71 -11.91 -5.87 -1.92
C ASP A 71 -11.63 -5.93 -0.41
N ILE A 72 -12.62 -5.57 0.41
CA ILE A 72 -12.51 -5.54 1.87
C ILE A 72 -13.28 -6.73 2.45
N SER A 73 -12.67 -7.45 3.39
CA SER A 73 -13.31 -8.56 4.09
C SER A 73 -14.48 -8.05 4.94
N PRO A 74 -15.63 -8.74 4.97
CA PRO A 74 -16.75 -8.38 5.84
C PRO A 74 -16.36 -8.26 7.32
N ASN A 75 -15.38 -9.07 7.76
CA ASN A 75 -14.88 -9.08 9.14
C ASN A 75 -13.99 -7.86 9.47
N ALA A 76 -13.67 -7.03 8.49
CA ALA A 76 -12.84 -5.84 8.63
C ALA A 76 -13.62 -4.54 8.34
N MET A 77 -14.95 -4.61 8.27
CA MET A 77 -15.81 -3.46 7.98
C MET A 77 -15.70 -2.35 9.04
N HIS A 78 -15.41 -2.69 10.29
CA HIS A 78 -15.15 -1.72 11.35
C HIS A 78 -13.85 -0.92 11.14
N LEU A 79 -12.97 -1.39 10.24
CA LEU A 79 -11.70 -0.75 9.87
C LEU A 79 -11.74 -0.08 8.50
N LEU A 80 -12.91 0.04 7.88
CA LEU A 80 -13.05 0.48 6.49
C LEU A 80 -12.30 1.78 6.21
N ASP A 81 -12.52 2.82 7.01
CA ASP A 81 -11.88 4.13 6.82
C ASP A 81 -10.35 4.03 6.87
N ILE A 82 -9.84 3.27 7.85
CA ILE A 82 -8.40 3.07 8.04
C ILE A 82 -7.82 2.25 6.88
N LEU A 83 -8.51 1.22 6.41
CA LEU A 83 -8.09 0.40 5.28
C LEU A 83 -8.00 1.23 3.99
N VAL A 84 -8.98 2.09 3.73
CA VAL A 84 -8.97 2.97 2.54
C VAL A 84 -7.83 3.98 2.63
N VAL A 85 -7.63 4.66 3.76
CA VAL A 85 -6.57 5.66 3.92
C VAL A 85 -5.18 5.02 3.80
N THR A 86 -4.96 3.90 4.48
CA THR A 86 -3.66 3.19 4.42
C THR A 86 -3.41 2.59 3.03
N TRP A 87 -4.44 2.14 2.33
CA TRP A 87 -4.35 1.73 0.93
C TRP A 87 -3.87 2.89 0.04
N VAL A 88 -4.45 4.08 0.14
CA VAL A 88 -4.02 5.26 -0.67
C VAL A 88 -2.55 5.58 -0.44
N ILE A 89 -2.10 5.56 0.82
CA ILE A 89 -0.68 5.80 1.17
C ILE A 89 0.24 4.76 0.50
N MET A 90 -0.17 3.49 0.52
CA MET A 90 0.62 2.40 -0.07
C MET A 90 0.58 2.43 -1.60
N ALA A 91 -0.58 2.70 -2.20
CA ALA A 91 -0.75 2.81 -3.65
C ALA A 91 0.02 4.00 -4.24
N LYS A 92 0.13 5.12 -3.52
CA LYS A 92 0.98 6.23 -3.95
C LYS A 92 2.47 5.86 -3.96
N LYS A 93 2.93 5.13 -2.94
CA LYS A 93 4.34 4.71 -2.84
C LYS A 93 4.76 3.77 -3.98
N SER A 94 3.87 2.92 -4.48
CA SER A 94 4.20 2.04 -5.62
C SER A 94 4.35 2.82 -6.93
N VAL A 95 3.60 3.91 -7.11
CA VAL A 95 3.76 4.82 -8.26
C VAL A 95 5.08 5.58 -8.18
N ASP A 96 5.39 6.17 -7.02
CA ASP A 96 6.61 6.96 -6.85
C ASP A 96 7.88 6.11 -7.06
N LYS A 97 7.89 4.85 -6.60
CA LYS A 97 8.98 3.89 -6.87
C LYS A 97 9.18 3.58 -8.36
N GLN A 98 8.10 3.54 -9.16
CA GLN A 98 8.21 3.31 -10.59
C GLN A 98 8.83 4.51 -11.30
N SER A 99 8.52 5.74 -10.88
CA SER A 99 9.18 6.94 -11.42
C SER A 99 10.66 7.04 -11.06
N GLU A 100 11.06 6.61 -9.87
CA GLU A 100 12.48 6.59 -9.47
C GLU A 100 13.27 5.54 -10.27
N ALA A 101 12.73 4.33 -10.47
CA ALA A 101 13.36 3.29 -11.28
C ALA A 101 13.53 3.67 -12.76
N VAL A 102 12.62 4.49 -13.31
CA VAL A 102 12.75 5.03 -14.68
C VAL A 102 13.87 6.08 -14.75
N GLY A 103 14.07 6.87 -13.69
CA GLY A 103 15.17 7.84 -13.59
C GLY A 103 16.55 7.18 -13.60
N ASP A 104 16.74 6.10 -12.83
CA ASP A 104 18.00 5.35 -12.80
C ASP A 104 18.31 4.62 -14.12
N ALA A 105 17.30 4.08 -14.79
CA ALA A 105 17.46 3.44 -16.09
C ALA A 105 17.82 4.46 -17.20
N ALA A 106 17.21 5.66 -17.17
CA ALA A 106 17.52 6.74 -18.10
C ALA A 106 18.94 7.31 -17.90
N GLY A 107 19.43 7.37 -16.66
CA GLY A 107 20.81 7.78 -16.35
C GLY A 107 21.86 6.80 -16.90
N SER A 108 21.60 5.49 -16.81
CA SER A 108 22.54 4.47 -17.29
C SER A 108 22.64 4.39 -18.82
N VAL A 109 21.56 4.66 -19.57
CA VAL A 109 21.62 4.72 -21.04
C VAL A 109 22.31 5.98 -21.57
N ALA A 110 22.23 7.10 -20.86
CA ALA A 110 22.91 8.34 -21.24
C ALA A 110 24.44 8.24 -21.10
N SER A 111 24.94 7.48 -20.10
CA SER A 111 26.38 7.25 -19.94
C SER A 111 26.97 6.24 -20.93
N ALA A 112 26.16 5.44 -21.61
CA ALA A 112 26.63 4.42 -22.56
C ALA A 112 26.79 4.92 -24.01
N VAL A 113 26.26 6.11 -24.35
CA VAL A 113 26.33 6.67 -25.72
C VAL A 113 27.44 7.72 -25.91
N SER A 114 28.21 8.01 -24.87
CA SER A 114 29.28 9.03 -24.89
C SER A 114 30.70 8.45 -24.79
N GLY A 115 30.87 7.13 -24.96
CA GLY A 115 32.16 6.43 -24.90
C GLY A 115 32.69 6.07 -26.27
#